data_AF-A0A662HH46-F1
#
_entry.id   AF-A0A662HH46-F1
#
_cell.length_a   1.000
_cell.length_b   1.000
_cell.length_c   1.000
_cell.angle_alpha   90.00
_cell.angle_beta   90.00
_cell.angle_gamma   90.00
#
_symmetry.space_group_name_H-M   'P 1'
#
loop_
_entity.id
_entity.type
_entity.pdbx_description
1 polymer ?
#
loop_
_entity_poly.entity_id
_entity_poly.type
_entity_poly.pdbx_seq_one_letter_code
_entity_poly.pdbx_strand_id
1 'polypeptide(L)'
;MTFVNYQGEEVKVEYEHLADAQWGGHWDLSRWDYFYWVAPESPYKPPVGFEEPNISKIRDFVVRNLKSRIHTTPLLVANYQTAEARTSWSKSPRTETYALPLTQRYRLESLVDHMIKQALRDVGVFQLRLYKSAILDLYGMLYSPHRWGEEAIRVSTKDEIKSFWVEKWAGHGLDRGVLERLFDALYGVITAYGAERARARLRFLRYRMRLGR
;
A
#
# COMPACT_ATOMS: atom_id res chain seq x y z
N MET A 1 -21.91 27.67 -0.05
CA MET A 1 -21.21 27.02 1.08
C MET A 1 -21.32 27.94 2.28
N THR A 2 -21.41 27.41 3.49
CA THR A 2 -21.44 28.23 4.71
C THR A 2 -20.07 28.11 5.38
N PHE A 3 -19.42 29.23 5.66
CA PHE A 3 -18.17 29.25 6.42
C PHE A 3 -18.18 30.41 7.41
N VAL A 4 -17.36 30.29 8.45
CA VAL A 4 -17.24 31.31 9.49
C VAL A 4 -16.21 32.35 9.04
N ASN A 5 -16.63 33.60 8.91
CA ASN A 5 -15.78 34.71 8.49
C ASN A 5 -14.79 35.13 9.60
N TYR A 6 -13.93 36.12 9.32
CA TYR A 6 -12.94 36.65 10.27
C TYR A 6 -13.56 37.17 11.58
N GLN A 7 -14.82 37.62 11.55
CA GLN A 7 -15.55 38.17 12.70
C GLN A 7 -16.30 37.09 13.49
N GLY A 8 -16.20 35.81 13.10
CA GLY A 8 -16.89 34.71 13.77
C GLY A 8 -18.33 34.51 13.32
N GLU A 9 -18.76 35.17 12.25
CA GLU A 9 -20.11 35.09 11.72
C GLU A 9 -20.22 34.03 10.62
N GLU A 10 -21.29 33.24 10.63
CA GLU A 10 -21.57 32.29 9.57
C GLU A 10 -22.12 33.01 8.34
N VAL A 11 -21.28 33.10 7.30
CA VAL A 11 -21.65 33.72 6.02
C VAL A 11 -21.91 32.64 4.99
N LYS A 12 -23.04 32.75 4.30
CA LYS A 12 -23.40 31.89 3.16
C LYS A 12 -23.03 32.61 1.87
N VAL A 13 -22.02 32.09 1.17
CA VAL A 13 -21.60 32.61 -0.13
C VAL A 13 -22.16 31.73 -1.25
N GLU A 14 -22.69 32.39 -2.29
CA GLU A 14 -23.06 31.77 -3.56
C GLU A 14 -21.81 31.66 -4.44
N TYR A 15 -21.64 30.50 -5.07
CA TYR A 15 -20.48 30.20 -5.91
C TYR A 15 -20.95 30.11 -7.35
N GLU A 16 -20.24 30.77 -8.27
CA GLU A 16 -20.54 30.71 -9.69
C GLU A 16 -19.72 29.60 -10.37
N HIS A 17 -18.49 29.34 -9.89
CA HIS A 17 -17.59 28.35 -10.48
C HIS A 17 -16.96 27.38 -9.46
N LEU A 18 -16.56 26.19 -9.93
CA LEU A 18 -15.88 25.17 -9.09
C LEU A 18 -14.53 25.64 -8.54
N ALA A 19 -13.86 26.51 -9.29
CA ALA A 19 -12.59 27.13 -8.92
C ALA A 19 -12.71 27.92 -7.60
N ASP A 20 -13.82 28.65 -7.44
CA ASP A 20 -14.11 29.46 -6.26
C ASP A 20 -14.17 28.62 -4.97
N ALA A 21 -14.68 27.39 -5.06
CA ALA A 21 -14.73 26.45 -3.93
C ALA A 21 -13.40 25.73 -3.67
N GLN A 22 -12.59 25.50 -4.71
CA GLN A 22 -11.30 24.81 -4.59
C GLN A 22 -10.19 25.73 -4.09
N TRP A 23 -10.26 27.01 -4.44
CA TRP A 23 -9.25 27.98 -4.05
C TRP A 23 -9.54 28.65 -2.73
N GLY A 24 -10.78 28.61 -2.22
CA GLY A 24 -11.11 29.03 -0.85
C GLY A 24 -10.81 30.50 -0.50
N GLY A 25 -10.34 31.29 -1.46
CA GLY A 25 -9.97 32.69 -1.30
C GLY A 25 -11.10 33.58 -1.79
N HIS A 26 -11.80 34.23 -0.85
CA HIS A 26 -12.80 35.23 -1.16
C HIS A 26 -12.28 36.59 -0.68
N TRP A 27 -12.38 37.59 -1.55
CA TRP A 27 -12.01 38.97 -1.23
C TRP A 27 -12.73 39.40 0.05
N ASP A 28 -12.00 39.96 1.02
CA ASP A 28 -12.46 40.38 2.35
C ASP A 28 -12.98 39.31 3.32
N LEU A 29 -12.95 38.00 3.00
CA LEU A 29 -13.58 36.97 3.86
C LEU A 29 -12.65 35.86 4.39
N SER A 30 -11.44 35.67 3.83
CA SER A 30 -10.58 34.50 4.13
C SER A 30 -9.13 34.88 4.50
N ARG A 31 -8.40 34.06 5.29
CA ARG A 31 -6.99 34.30 5.74
C ARG A 31 -6.01 34.41 4.57
N TRP A 32 -5.32 35.54 4.43
CA TRP A 32 -4.51 35.89 3.26
C TRP A 32 -3.24 35.02 3.08
N ASP A 33 -2.76 34.35 4.12
CA ASP A 33 -1.44 33.68 4.14
C ASP A 33 -1.36 32.34 3.34
N TYR A 34 -2.47 31.81 2.82
CA TYR A 34 -2.48 30.51 2.13
C TYR A 34 -3.12 30.52 0.72
N PHE A 35 -3.34 31.70 0.14
CA PHE A 35 -4.00 31.81 -1.17
C PHE A 35 -3.06 32.32 -2.27
N TYR A 36 -3.23 31.77 -3.47
CA TYR A 36 -2.58 32.28 -4.68
C TYR A 36 -3.49 33.33 -5.31
N TRP A 37 -2.91 34.42 -5.81
CA TRP A 37 -3.62 35.37 -6.66
C TRP A 37 -4.03 34.62 -7.93
N VAL A 38 -5.33 34.52 -8.18
CA VAL A 38 -5.85 33.96 -9.43
C VAL A 38 -6.56 35.04 -10.21
N ALA A 39 -6.39 35.02 -11.53
CA ALA A 39 -7.15 35.89 -12.42
C ALA A 39 -8.65 35.64 -12.23
N PRO A 40 -9.52 36.65 -12.46
CA PRO A 40 -10.97 36.47 -12.39
C PRO A 40 -11.51 35.47 -13.42
N GLU A 41 -10.68 35.05 -14.37
CA GLU A 41 -10.99 33.98 -15.32
C GLU A 41 -10.71 32.59 -14.73
N SER A 42 -11.70 31.69 -14.79
CA SER A 42 -11.48 30.27 -14.49
C SER A 42 -10.45 29.65 -15.46
N PRO A 43 -9.41 28.94 -14.96
CA PRO A 43 -8.48 28.19 -15.80
C PRO A 43 -9.15 26.99 -16.45
N TYR A 44 -10.32 26.57 -15.93
CA TYR A 44 -11.14 25.54 -16.53
C TYR A 44 -12.03 26.17 -17.60
N LYS A 45 -11.46 26.40 -18.78
CA LYS A 45 -12.19 26.92 -19.93
C LYS A 45 -13.09 25.83 -20.52
N PRO A 46 -14.34 26.15 -20.87
CA PRO A 46 -15.18 25.21 -21.60
C PRO A 46 -14.64 25.00 -23.02
N PRO A 47 -14.78 23.79 -23.59
CA PRO A 47 -14.52 23.59 -25.01
C PRO A 47 -15.45 24.46 -25.86
N VAL A 48 -14.98 24.87 -27.05
CA VAL A 48 -15.72 25.76 -27.96
C VAL A 48 -17.13 25.21 -28.21
N GLY A 49 -18.16 26.00 -27.92
CA GLY A 49 -19.57 25.65 -28.10
C GLY A 49 -20.25 24.98 -26.91
N PHE A 50 -19.58 24.86 -25.76
CA PHE A 50 -20.17 24.33 -24.52
C PHE A 50 -20.11 25.38 -23.41
N GLU A 51 -21.10 25.37 -22.51
CA GLU A 51 -21.14 26.28 -21.35
C GLU A 51 -20.28 25.77 -20.18
N GLU A 52 -20.09 24.46 -20.06
CA GLU A 52 -19.36 23.86 -18.92
C GLU A 52 -18.02 23.21 -19.33
N PRO A 53 -16.97 23.35 -18.49
CA PRO A 53 -15.72 22.65 -18.70
C PRO A 53 -15.88 21.14 -18.51
N ASN A 54 -15.15 20.36 -19.33
CA ASN A 54 -15.23 18.90 -19.33
C ASN A 54 -14.91 18.28 -17.95
N ILE A 55 -14.13 18.98 -17.12
CA ILE A 55 -13.81 18.56 -15.76
C ILE A 55 -15.04 18.48 -14.84
N SER A 56 -16.07 19.32 -15.06
CA SER A 56 -17.35 19.25 -14.34
C SER A 56 -18.07 17.94 -14.62
N LYS A 57 -18.07 17.48 -15.87
CA LYS A 57 -18.67 16.18 -16.25
C LYS A 57 -17.91 15.01 -15.63
N ILE A 58 -16.58 15.09 -15.55
CA ILE A 58 -15.76 14.06 -14.89
C ILE A 58 -16.03 14.05 -13.38
N ARG A 59 -16.08 15.21 -12.73
CA ARG A 59 -16.47 15.33 -11.32
C ARG A 59 -17.82 14.68 -11.07
N ASP A 60 -18.83 15.04 -11.86
CA ASP A 60 -20.19 14.54 -11.68
C ASP A 60 -20.25 13.03 -11.95
N PHE A 61 -19.52 12.54 -12.94
CA PHE A 61 -19.36 11.10 -13.17
C PHE A 61 -18.74 10.40 -11.95
N VAL A 62 -17.63 10.92 -11.40
CA VAL A 62 -16.94 10.33 -10.23
C VAL A 62 -17.82 10.38 -8.98
N VAL A 63 -18.41 11.54 -8.66
CA VAL A 63 -19.25 11.75 -7.47
C VAL A 63 -20.53 10.93 -7.56
N ARG A 64 -21.19 10.89 -8.74
CA ARG A 64 -22.38 10.06 -8.97
C ARG A 64 -22.05 8.58 -8.83
N ASN A 65 -20.93 8.12 -9.39
CA ASN A 65 -20.48 6.74 -9.25
C ASN A 65 -20.11 6.39 -7.81
N LEU A 66 -19.51 7.33 -7.06
CA LEU A 66 -19.23 7.13 -5.64
C LEU A 66 -20.53 7.02 -4.85
N LYS A 67 -21.47 7.96 -5.01
CA LYS A 67 -22.77 7.94 -4.31
C LYS A 67 -23.59 6.69 -4.65
N SER A 68 -23.59 6.24 -5.90
CA SER A 68 -24.32 5.03 -6.29
C SER A 68 -23.67 3.76 -5.74
N ARG A 69 -22.34 3.72 -5.61
CA ARG A 69 -21.60 2.55 -5.13
C ARG A 69 -21.39 2.51 -3.62
N ILE A 70 -21.47 3.63 -2.91
CA ILE A 70 -21.20 3.66 -1.46
C ILE A 70 -22.22 2.82 -0.69
N HIS A 71 -23.47 2.75 -1.16
CA HIS A 71 -24.50 1.91 -0.55
C HIS A 71 -24.35 0.43 -0.89
N THR A 72 -23.73 0.09 -2.03
CA THR A 72 -23.49 -1.29 -2.44
C THR A 72 -22.15 -1.83 -1.95
N THR A 73 -21.21 -0.95 -1.59
CA THR A 73 -19.88 -1.33 -1.06
C THR A 73 -19.99 -2.16 0.22
N PRO A 74 -20.83 -1.84 1.22
CA PRO A 74 -21.05 -2.70 2.37
C PRO A 74 -21.58 -4.09 2.01
N LEU A 75 -22.45 -4.21 1.00
CA LEU A 75 -22.97 -5.50 0.52
C LEU A 75 -21.89 -6.30 -0.22
N LEU A 76 -21.08 -5.62 -1.04
CA LEU A 76 -19.91 -6.19 -1.70
C LEU A 76 -18.91 -6.70 -0.68
N VAL A 77 -18.56 -5.89 0.32
CA VAL A 77 -17.66 -6.26 1.43
C VAL A 77 -18.28 -7.35 2.31
N ALA A 78 -19.60 -7.34 2.54
CA ALA A 78 -20.29 -8.40 3.26
C ALA A 78 -20.25 -9.74 2.51
N ASN A 79 -20.21 -9.74 1.18
CA ASN A 79 -19.95 -10.97 0.41
C ASN A 79 -18.49 -11.46 0.55
N TYR A 80 -17.56 -10.61 0.99
CA TYR A 80 -16.19 -11.00 1.35
C TYR A 80 -16.04 -11.52 2.78
N GLN A 81 -17.00 -11.33 3.69
CA GLN A 81 -16.95 -11.86 5.06
C GLN A 81 -18.28 -12.50 5.46
N THR A 82 -18.28 -13.81 5.68
CA THR A 82 -19.45 -14.53 6.21
C THR A 82 -19.90 -13.93 7.54
N ALA A 83 -21.17 -14.10 7.90
CA ALA A 83 -21.70 -13.58 9.18
C ALA A 83 -20.86 -14.07 10.39
N GLU A 84 -20.43 -15.33 10.38
CA GLU A 84 -19.54 -15.90 11.40
C GLU A 84 -18.16 -15.24 11.45
N ALA A 85 -17.60 -14.85 10.30
CA ALA A 85 -16.32 -14.15 10.24
C ALA A 85 -16.41 -12.71 10.76
N ARG A 86 -17.60 -12.09 10.69
CA ARG A 86 -17.86 -10.74 11.22
C ARG A 86 -18.04 -10.74 12.73
N THR A 87 -18.61 -11.79 13.30
CA THR A 87 -18.81 -11.90 14.77
C THR A 87 -17.54 -12.34 15.50
N SER A 88 -16.63 -13.07 14.85
CA SER A 88 -15.38 -13.53 15.45
C SER A 88 -14.23 -13.49 14.45
N TRP A 89 -13.30 -12.55 14.66
CA TRP A 89 -12.12 -12.39 13.81
C TRP A 89 -11.24 -13.65 13.75
N SER A 90 -11.22 -14.42 14.83
CA SER A 90 -10.48 -15.70 14.97
C SER A 90 -11.07 -16.85 14.15
N LYS A 91 -12.34 -16.76 13.74
CA LYS A 91 -13.01 -17.79 12.94
C LYS A 91 -12.83 -17.61 11.45
N SER A 92 -12.26 -16.48 11.02
CA SER A 92 -12.04 -16.17 9.60
C SER A 92 -10.74 -16.81 9.09
N PRO A 93 -10.81 -17.81 8.19
CA PRO A 93 -9.61 -18.40 7.59
C PRO A 93 -8.84 -17.41 6.72
N ARG A 94 -9.50 -16.33 6.31
CA ARG A 94 -8.89 -15.23 5.56
C ARG A 94 -7.96 -14.39 6.44
N THR A 95 -8.29 -14.25 7.73
CA THR A 95 -7.41 -13.57 8.69
C THR A 95 -6.07 -14.29 8.75
N GLU A 96 -6.04 -15.62 8.86
CA GLU A 96 -4.78 -16.38 8.79
C GLU A 96 -4.04 -16.19 7.46
N THR A 97 -4.77 -16.16 6.34
CA THR A 97 -4.18 -16.06 5.00
C THR A 97 -3.45 -14.72 4.78
N TYR A 98 -3.96 -13.63 5.35
CA TYR A 98 -3.39 -12.29 5.20
C TYR A 98 -2.52 -11.85 6.38
N ALA A 99 -2.88 -12.22 7.60
CA ALA A 99 -2.12 -11.85 8.80
C ALA A 99 -0.78 -12.59 8.88
N LEU A 100 -0.72 -13.85 8.45
CA LEU A 100 0.52 -14.63 8.55
C LEU A 100 1.65 -14.05 7.67
N PRO A 101 1.47 -13.76 6.37
CA PRO A 101 2.54 -13.14 5.58
C PRO A 101 2.92 -11.74 6.09
N LEU A 102 1.96 -10.97 6.60
CA LEU A 102 2.21 -9.63 7.12
C LEU A 102 3.02 -9.65 8.41
N THR A 103 2.68 -10.54 9.34
CA THR A 103 3.43 -10.72 10.59
C THR A 103 4.85 -11.23 10.34
N GLN A 104 5.01 -12.20 9.43
CA GLN A 104 6.32 -12.69 9.01
C GLN A 104 7.17 -11.58 8.37
N ARG A 105 6.57 -10.75 7.50
CA ARG A 105 7.21 -9.57 6.91
C ARG A 105 7.73 -8.62 8.00
N TYR A 106 6.88 -8.19 8.93
CA TYR A 106 7.30 -7.26 9.98
C TYR A 106 8.38 -7.86 10.87
N ARG A 107 8.32 -9.17 11.14
CA ARG A 107 9.34 -9.84 11.92
C ARG A 107 10.69 -9.89 11.19
N LEU A 108 10.70 -10.19 9.89
CA LEU A 108 11.92 -10.14 9.07
C LEU A 108 12.48 -8.71 9.01
N GLU A 109 11.64 -7.71 8.77
CA GLU A 109 12.07 -6.30 8.76
C GLU A 109 12.69 -5.88 10.10
N SER A 110 12.12 -6.34 11.22
CA SER A 110 12.65 -6.08 12.57
C SER A 110 13.97 -6.79 12.87
N LEU A 111 14.15 -8.04 12.40
CA LEU A 111 15.39 -8.78 12.57
C LEU A 111 16.53 -8.13 11.78
N VAL A 112 16.26 -7.74 10.53
CA VAL A 112 17.23 -6.98 9.72
C VAL A 112 17.56 -5.65 10.38
N ASP A 113 16.56 -4.92 10.88
CA ASP A 113 16.79 -3.64 11.57
C ASP A 113 17.79 -3.77 12.71
N HIS A 114 17.62 -4.81 13.54
CA HIS A 114 18.50 -5.09 14.66
C HIS A 114 19.92 -5.47 14.21
N MET A 115 20.04 -6.39 13.24
CA MET A 115 21.33 -6.84 12.73
C MET A 115 22.13 -5.71 12.06
N ILE A 116 21.46 -4.86 11.28
CA ILE A 116 22.11 -3.73 10.61
C ILE A 116 22.62 -2.70 11.61
N LYS A 117 21.82 -2.37 12.63
CA LYS A 117 22.25 -1.44 13.70
C LYS A 117 23.41 -1.97 14.53
N GLN A 118 23.58 -3.29 14.62
CA GLN A 118 24.75 -3.90 15.25
C GLN A 118 25.98 -3.91 14.35
N ALA A 119 25.79 -4.13 13.04
CA ALA A 119 26.88 -4.25 12.08
C ALA A 119 27.42 -2.89 11.60
N LEU A 120 26.57 -1.87 11.50
CA LEU A 120 26.88 -0.55 10.96
C LEU A 120 26.44 0.51 11.97
N ARG A 121 27.39 1.34 12.45
CA ARG A 121 27.12 2.39 13.44
C ARG A 121 26.27 3.55 12.88
N ASP A 122 26.50 3.93 11.63
CA ASP A 122 25.80 5.04 10.97
C ASP A 122 25.18 4.60 9.63
N VAL A 123 24.07 3.86 9.71
CA VAL A 123 23.33 3.48 8.50
C VAL A 123 22.28 4.55 8.16
N GLY A 124 22.26 4.98 6.89
CA GLY A 124 21.22 5.89 6.40
C GLY A 124 19.85 5.21 6.36
N VAL A 125 18.77 5.98 6.54
CA VAL A 125 17.38 5.46 6.50
C VAL A 125 17.07 4.74 5.17
N PHE A 126 17.59 5.27 4.06
CA PHE A 126 17.42 4.67 2.74
C PHE A 126 18.15 3.32 2.61
N GLN A 127 19.41 3.25 3.05
CA GLN A 127 20.18 2.00 3.07
C GLN A 127 19.52 0.95 3.97
N LEU A 128 19.04 1.33 5.15
CA LEU A 128 18.30 0.44 6.03
C LEU A 128 17.05 -0.12 5.35
N ARG A 129 16.32 0.73 4.61
CA ARG A 129 15.16 0.29 3.83
C ARG A 129 15.56 -0.67 2.71
N LEU A 130 16.68 -0.44 2.03
CA LEU A 130 17.20 -1.35 1.02
C LEU A 130 17.55 -2.72 1.60
N TYR A 131 18.22 -2.80 2.75
CA TYR A 131 18.48 -4.08 3.43
C TYR A 131 17.18 -4.83 3.78
N LYS A 132 16.15 -4.10 4.26
CA LYS A 132 14.82 -4.68 4.52
C LYS A 132 14.17 -5.16 3.22
N SER A 133 14.26 -4.41 2.13
CA SER A 133 13.77 -4.85 0.83
C SER A 133 14.51 -6.09 0.33
N ALA A 134 15.82 -6.17 0.55
CA ALA A 134 16.65 -7.30 0.14
C ALA A 134 16.20 -8.61 0.79
N ILE A 135 15.93 -8.60 2.10
CA ILE A 135 15.46 -9.82 2.79
C ILE A 135 14.05 -10.23 2.35
N LEU A 136 13.18 -9.26 2.07
CA LEU A 136 11.82 -9.52 1.60
C LEU A 136 11.80 -10.03 0.16
N ASP A 137 12.72 -9.54 -0.67
CA ASP A 137 12.99 -10.06 -2.01
C ASP A 137 13.45 -11.53 -1.94
N LEU A 138 14.38 -11.88 -1.05
CA LEU A 138 14.77 -13.28 -0.83
C LEU A 138 13.59 -14.16 -0.39
N TYR A 139 12.81 -13.68 0.57
CA TYR A 139 11.62 -14.39 1.04
C TYR A 139 10.56 -14.57 -0.07
N GLY A 140 10.35 -13.54 -0.90
CA GLY A 140 9.47 -13.59 -2.06
C GLY A 140 9.98 -14.53 -3.15
N MET A 141 11.27 -14.46 -3.46
CA MET A 141 11.93 -15.29 -4.47
C MET A 141 11.80 -16.79 -4.16
N LEU A 142 11.92 -17.17 -2.88
CA LEU A 142 11.84 -18.57 -2.45
C LEU A 142 10.41 -19.08 -2.24
N TYR A 143 9.48 -18.20 -1.85
CA TYR A 143 8.14 -18.59 -1.37
C TYR A 143 7.01 -17.74 -1.93
N SER A 144 7.15 -17.24 -3.16
CA SER A 144 6.08 -16.54 -3.86
C SER A 144 4.89 -17.49 -4.08
N PRO A 145 3.64 -17.05 -3.85
CA PRO A 145 2.47 -17.80 -4.30
C PRO A 145 2.36 -17.83 -5.83
N HIS A 146 2.92 -16.80 -6.48
CA HIS A 146 2.92 -16.62 -7.92
C HIS A 146 4.20 -17.24 -8.46
N ARG A 147 4.07 -18.45 -9.01
CA ARG A 147 5.18 -19.31 -9.45
C ARG A 147 5.86 -18.88 -10.74
N TRP A 148 5.63 -17.65 -11.19
CA TRP A 148 6.19 -17.15 -12.45
C TRP A 148 7.68 -16.89 -12.27
N GLY A 149 8.52 -17.57 -13.06
CA GLY A 149 9.98 -17.42 -13.02
C GLY A 149 10.69 -18.19 -11.90
N GLU A 150 10.00 -19.07 -11.15
CA GLU A 150 10.60 -19.83 -10.04
C GLU A 150 11.44 -21.04 -10.49
N GLU A 151 11.40 -21.43 -11.77
CA GLU A 151 12.04 -22.67 -12.23
C GLU A 151 13.54 -22.67 -11.99
N ALA A 152 14.20 -21.55 -12.28
CA ALA A 152 15.64 -21.39 -12.01
C ALA A 152 15.95 -21.54 -10.51
N ILE A 153 15.16 -20.91 -9.64
CA ILE A 153 15.39 -20.91 -8.18
C ILE A 153 15.20 -22.30 -7.57
N ARG A 154 14.28 -23.12 -8.09
CA ARG A 154 14.02 -24.46 -7.56
C ARG A 154 15.14 -25.47 -7.83
N VAL A 155 15.86 -25.29 -8.93
CA VAL A 155 16.99 -26.15 -9.29
C VAL A 155 18.31 -25.63 -8.74
N SER A 156 18.35 -24.38 -8.30
CA SER A 156 19.54 -23.78 -7.71
C SER A 156 19.87 -24.35 -6.34
N THR A 157 21.16 -24.47 -6.09
CA THR A 157 21.69 -24.76 -4.75
C THR A 157 21.58 -23.55 -3.83
N LYS A 158 21.68 -23.77 -2.51
CA LYS A 158 21.70 -22.68 -1.52
C LYS A 158 22.82 -21.67 -1.82
N ASP A 159 23.99 -22.14 -2.23
CA ASP A 159 25.15 -21.29 -2.46
C ASP A 159 25.02 -20.47 -3.75
N GLU A 160 24.42 -21.04 -4.80
CA GLU A 160 24.04 -20.30 -6.01
C GLU A 160 23.01 -19.21 -5.70
N ILE A 161 21.98 -19.54 -4.90
CA ILE A 161 20.95 -18.58 -4.46
C ILE A 161 21.60 -17.46 -3.65
N LYS A 162 22.51 -17.80 -2.73
CA LYS A 162 23.26 -16.82 -1.93
C LYS A 162 24.06 -15.90 -2.83
N SER A 163 24.84 -16.46 -3.75
CA SER A 163 25.72 -15.70 -4.63
C SER A 163 24.93 -14.74 -5.51
N PHE A 164 23.88 -15.24 -6.18
CA PHE A 164 22.98 -14.43 -7.00
C PHE A 164 22.35 -13.28 -6.20
N TRP A 165 21.80 -13.58 -5.02
CA TRP A 165 21.12 -12.58 -4.19
C TRP A 165 22.11 -11.52 -3.66
N VAL A 166 23.28 -11.95 -3.19
CA VAL A 166 24.34 -11.05 -2.73
C VAL A 166 24.82 -10.13 -3.85
N GLU A 167 25.07 -10.67 -5.04
CA GLU A 167 25.52 -9.88 -6.21
C GLU A 167 24.49 -8.85 -6.64
N LYS A 168 23.21 -9.24 -6.75
CA LYS A 168 22.10 -8.34 -7.08
C LYS A 168 22.06 -7.14 -6.13
N TRP A 169 22.10 -7.38 -4.83
CA TRP A 169 21.93 -6.33 -3.82
C TRP A 169 23.21 -5.54 -3.55
N ALA A 170 24.38 -6.14 -3.74
CA ALA A 170 25.65 -5.42 -3.76
C ALA A 170 25.72 -4.44 -4.94
N GLY A 171 25.20 -4.82 -6.12
CA GLY A 171 25.06 -3.92 -7.28
C GLY A 171 24.16 -2.71 -7.02
N HIS A 172 23.24 -2.81 -6.05
CA HIS A 172 22.42 -1.69 -5.58
C HIS A 172 23.10 -0.85 -4.48
N GLY A 173 24.38 -1.08 -4.19
CA GLY A 173 25.18 -0.29 -3.25
C GLY A 173 25.13 -0.76 -1.80
N LEU A 174 24.73 -2.01 -1.53
CA LEU A 174 24.78 -2.60 -0.19
C LEU A 174 26.10 -3.33 0.07
N ASP A 175 26.57 -3.29 1.31
CA ASP A 175 27.79 -4.00 1.72
C ASP A 175 27.66 -5.52 1.59
N ARG A 176 28.58 -6.14 0.84
CA ARG A 176 28.59 -7.58 0.56
C ARG A 176 28.72 -8.43 1.82
N GLY A 177 29.62 -8.06 2.74
CA GLY A 177 29.85 -8.82 3.97
C GLY A 177 28.65 -8.76 4.93
N VAL A 178 27.92 -7.65 4.95
CA VAL A 178 26.64 -7.54 5.66
C VAL A 178 25.57 -8.42 5.00
N LEU A 179 25.46 -8.42 3.67
CA LEU A 179 24.51 -9.27 2.96
C LEU A 179 24.77 -10.76 3.21
N GLU A 180 26.02 -11.20 3.12
CA GLU A 180 26.38 -12.61 3.38
C GLU A 180 25.99 -13.04 4.80
N ARG A 181 26.26 -12.19 5.80
CA ARG A 181 25.84 -12.43 7.20
C ARG A 181 24.34 -12.46 7.37
N LEU A 182 23.61 -11.55 6.72
CA LEU A 182 22.14 -11.53 6.74
C LEU A 182 21.57 -12.82 6.13
N PHE A 183 22.11 -13.26 5.00
CA PHE A 183 21.69 -14.48 4.34
C PHE A 183 21.89 -15.67 5.27
N ASP A 184 23.10 -15.87 5.80
CA ASP A 184 23.40 -17.04 6.63
C ASP A 184 22.56 -17.09 7.91
N ALA A 185 22.35 -15.93 8.55
CA ALA A 185 21.57 -15.85 9.79
C ALA A 185 20.07 -16.04 9.57
N LEU A 186 19.51 -15.49 8.49
CA LEU A 186 18.06 -15.44 8.29
C LEU A 186 17.53 -16.49 7.31
N TYR A 187 18.38 -17.19 6.57
CA TYR A 187 17.94 -18.22 5.61
C TYR A 187 17.05 -19.28 6.30
N GLY A 188 17.47 -19.80 7.45
CA GLY A 188 16.68 -20.78 8.21
C GLY A 188 15.32 -20.24 8.70
N VAL A 189 15.27 -18.96 9.06
CA VAL A 189 14.02 -18.29 9.47
C VAL A 189 13.10 -18.11 8.26
N ILE A 190 13.65 -17.67 7.13
CA ILE A 190 12.93 -17.51 5.86
C ILE A 190 12.34 -18.83 5.39
N THR A 191 13.11 -19.92 5.45
CA THR A 191 12.60 -21.24 5.06
C THR A 191 11.52 -21.76 5.98
N ALA A 192 11.65 -21.57 7.30
CA ALA A 192 10.61 -21.90 8.26
C ALA A 192 9.32 -21.09 8.01
N TYR A 193 9.44 -19.78 7.78
CA TYR A 193 8.30 -18.91 7.48
C TYR A 193 7.63 -19.27 6.16
N GLY A 194 8.41 -19.59 5.13
CA GLY A 194 7.94 -20.07 3.85
C GLY A 194 7.14 -21.36 3.96
N ALA A 195 7.65 -22.33 4.72
CA ALA A 195 6.96 -23.59 5.00
C ALA A 195 5.62 -23.37 5.72
N GLU A 196 5.58 -22.52 6.75
CA GLU A 196 4.33 -22.16 7.44
C GLU A 196 3.33 -21.45 6.54
N ARG A 197 3.79 -20.54 5.68
CA ARG A 197 2.94 -19.87 4.69
C ARG A 197 2.34 -20.88 3.71
N ALA A 198 3.14 -21.82 3.21
CA ALA A 198 2.66 -22.88 2.33
C ALA A 198 1.61 -23.78 3.02
N ARG A 199 1.85 -24.16 4.29
CA ARG A 199 0.88 -24.94 5.10
C ARG A 199 -0.42 -24.17 5.30
N ALA A 200 -0.36 -22.90 5.68
CA ALA A 200 -1.55 -22.05 5.86
C ALA A 200 -2.34 -21.90 4.55
N ARG A 201 -1.65 -21.71 3.42
CA ARG A 201 -2.27 -21.67 2.09
C ARG A 201 -2.99 -22.98 1.76
N LEU A 202 -2.36 -24.13 2.02
CA LEU A 202 -2.97 -25.44 1.80
C LEU A 202 -4.19 -25.67 2.71
N ARG A 203 -4.12 -25.27 3.98
CA ARG A 203 -5.28 -25.30 4.89
C ARG A 203 -6.44 -24.48 4.32
N PHE A 204 -6.17 -23.27 3.85
CA PHE A 204 -7.18 -22.40 3.24
C PHE A 204 -7.80 -23.02 1.97
N LEU A 205 -6.99 -23.61 1.09
CA LEU A 205 -7.49 -24.29 -0.11
C LEU A 205 -8.37 -25.50 0.25
N ARG A 206 -7.95 -26.31 1.23
CA ARG A 206 -8.77 -27.44 1.72
C ARG A 206 -10.10 -26.98 2.31
N TYR A 207 -10.08 -25.90 3.09
CA TYR A 207 -11.29 -25.28 3.63
C TYR A 207 -12.25 -24.84 2.50
N ARG A 208 -11.72 -24.19 1.45
CA ARG A 208 -12.53 -23.80 0.29
C ARG A 208 -13.12 -24.99 -0.46
N MET A 209 -12.32 -26.00 -0.75
CA MET A 209 -12.80 -27.22 -1.42
C MET A 209 -13.91 -27.92 -0.63
N ARG A 210 -13.80 -27.96 0.71
CA ARG A 210 -14.86 -28.51 1.58
C ARG A 210 -16.19 -27.73 1.49
N LEU A 211 -16.13 -26.42 1.22
CA LEU A 211 -17.32 -25.58 1.07
C LEU A 211 -17.94 -25.63 -0.34
N GLY A 212 -17.40 -26.44 -1.26
CA GLY A 212 -17.90 -26.52 -2.63
C GLY A 212 -17.72 -25.23 -3.44
N ARG A 213 -16.71 -24.42 -3.11
CA ARG A 213 -16.40 -23.12 -3.75
C ARG A 213 -14.96 -22.97 -4.19
#